data_AF-A0AB73N9W4-F1
#
_entry.id   AF-A0AB73N9W4-F1
#
_cell.length_a   1.000
_cell.length_b   1.000
_cell.length_c   1.000
_cell.angle_alpha   90.00
_cell.angle_beta   90.00
_cell.angle_gamma   90.00
#
_symmetry.space_group_name_H-M   'P 1'
#
loop_
_entity.id
_entity.type
_entity.pdbx_description
1 polymer ?
#
loop_
_entity_poly.entity_id
_entity_poly.type
_entity_poly.pdbx_seq_one_letter_code
_entity_poly.pdbx_strand_id
1 'polypeptide(L)'
;MDQLHDKFLSMMNVIGSDDETRADDCLATARAYLSTNLGETWDTVPDLIQSDCVLAVAADLFNQKDARNGVMNVDSDAIEPFRVSADPLRAAWPKLRAAGVLAGMGIA
;
A
#
# COMPACT_ATOMS: atom_id res chain seq x y z
N MET A 1 20.38 -5.21 -0.73
CA MET A 1 19.09 -5.69 -0.21
C MET A 1 18.32 -4.44 0.20
N ASP A 2 17.14 -4.25 -0.36
CA ASP A 2 16.33 -3.06 -0.15
C ASP A 2 15.87 -3.00 1.31
N GLN A 3 16.14 -1.88 2.01
CA GLN A 3 15.85 -1.76 3.45
C GLN A 3 14.37 -1.97 3.78
N LEU A 4 13.46 -1.73 2.81
CA LEU A 4 12.03 -1.97 3.00
C LEU A 4 11.61 -3.42 2.78
N HIS A 5 12.38 -4.22 2.05
CA HIS A 5 12.06 -5.62 1.75
C HIS A 5 11.93 -6.45 3.04
N ASP A 6 13.01 -6.54 3.82
CA ASP A 6 13.02 -7.34 5.06
C ASP A 6 11.94 -6.87 6.05
N LYS A 7 11.75 -5.56 6.15
CA LYS A 7 10.71 -4.95 6.99
C LYS A 7 9.32 -5.34 6.53
N PHE A 8 9.07 -5.35 5.22
CA PHE A 8 7.78 -5.71 4.65
C PHE A 8 7.48 -7.21 4.82
N LEU A 9 8.46 -8.08 4.57
CA LEU A 9 8.31 -9.52 4.81
C LEU A 9 7.96 -9.81 6.27
N SER A 10 8.67 -9.18 7.21
CA SER A 10 8.37 -9.29 8.65
C SER A 10 6.99 -8.75 9.00
N MET A 11 6.57 -7.63 8.41
CA MET A 11 5.27 -7.01 8.66
C MET A 11 4.11 -7.88 8.17
N MET A 12 4.27 -8.52 7.02
CA MET A 12 3.24 -9.34 6.37
C MET A 12 3.25 -10.81 6.79
N ASN A 13 4.20 -11.22 7.64
CA ASN A 13 4.41 -12.63 8.02
C ASN A 13 4.52 -13.55 6.80
N VAL A 14 5.28 -13.12 5.78
CA VAL A 14 5.50 -13.86 4.54
C VAL A 14 6.32 -15.12 4.82
N ILE A 15 5.85 -16.27 4.31
CA ILE A 15 6.52 -17.56 4.47
C ILE A 15 6.65 -18.21 3.09
N GLY A 16 7.87 -18.36 2.59
CA GLY A 16 8.18 -19.07 1.35
C GLY A 16 8.35 -18.14 0.13
N SER A 17 8.99 -18.69 -0.91
CA SER A 17 9.52 -17.94 -2.07
C SER A 17 8.48 -17.23 -2.94
N ASP A 18 7.27 -17.80 -3.05
CA ASP A 18 6.22 -17.24 -3.91
C ASP A 18 5.63 -15.96 -3.31
N ASP A 19 5.41 -15.94 -2.00
CA ASP A 19 4.93 -14.75 -1.29
C ASP A 19 6.04 -13.69 -1.15
N GLU A 20 7.32 -14.09 -1.10
CA GLU A 20 8.46 -13.15 -1.18
C GLU A 20 8.52 -12.43 -2.53
N THR A 21 8.41 -13.18 -3.65
CA THR A 21 8.38 -12.59 -5.00
C THR A 21 7.22 -11.60 -5.13
N ARG A 22 6.05 -11.98 -4.62
CA ARG A 22 4.87 -11.11 -4.61
C ARG A 22 5.08 -9.86 -3.75
N ALA A 23 5.73 -10.01 -2.60
CA ALA A 23 6.05 -8.89 -1.72
C ALA A 23 6.94 -7.86 -2.43
N ASP A 24 7.94 -8.32 -3.20
CA ASP A 24 8.76 -7.46 -4.06
C ASP A 24 7.93 -6.72 -5.11
N ASP A 25 7.05 -7.43 -5.81
CA ASP A 25 6.18 -6.81 -6.82
C ASP A 25 5.26 -5.74 -6.20
N CYS A 26 4.73 -5.98 -5.00
CA CYS A 26 3.89 -5.02 -4.27
C CYS A 26 4.68 -3.77 -3.87
N LEU A 27 5.91 -3.93 -3.37
CA LEU A 27 6.79 -2.80 -3.03
C LEU A 27 7.16 -1.98 -4.26
N ALA A 28 7.51 -2.64 -5.38
CA ALA A 28 7.82 -1.96 -6.63
C ALA A 28 6.60 -1.19 -7.17
N THR A 29 5.42 -1.81 -7.13
CA THR A 29 4.16 -1.18 -7.58
C THR A 29 3.77 0.00 -6.69
N ALA A 30 3.89 -0.14 -5.37
CA ALA A 30 3.61 0.94 -4.42
C ALA A 30 4.49 2.18 -4.68
N ARG A 31 5.79 1.97 -4.90
CA ARG A 31 6.72 3.03 -5.27
C ARG A 31 6.32 3.71 -6.57
N ALA A 32 6.00 2.93 -7.59
CA ALA A 32 5.60 3.46 -8.90
C ALA A 32 4.33 4.32 -8.81
N TYR A 33 3.32 3.91 -8.04
CA TYR A 33 2.12 4.71 -7.83
C TYR A 33 2.43 6.04 -7.11
N LEU A 34 3.22 5.98 -6.03
CA LEU A 34 3.57 7.17 -5.25
C LEU A 34 4.40 8.17 -6.05
N SER A 35 5.46 7.71 -6.72
CA SER A 35 6.34 8.58 -7.51
C SER A 35 5.63 9.16 -8.73
N THR A 36 4.80 8.37 -9.42
CA THR A 36 4.04 8.87 -10.60
C THR A 36 2.97 9.88 -10.19
N ASN A 37 2.29 9.67 -9.07
CA ASN A 37 1.22 10.56 -8.62
C ASN A 37 1.75 11.89 -8.08
N LEU A 38 2.85 11.85 -7.31
CA LEU A 38 3.38 13.02 -6.61
C LEU A 38 4.47 13.75 -7.41
N GLY A 39 5.11 13.09 -8.38
CA GLY A 39 6.20 13.65 -9.17
C GLY A 39 7.33 14.18 -8.28
N GLU A 40 7.85 15.37 -8.60
CA GLU A 40 8.90 16.05 -7.84
C GLU A 40 8.52 16.32 -6.37
N THR A 41 7.22 16.37 -6.04
CA THR A 41 6.78 16.54 -4.66
C THR A 41 7.22 15.35 -3.81
N TRP A 42 7.28 14.16 -4.39
CA TRP A 42 7.72 12.95 -3.70
C TRP A 42 9.12 13.10 -3.12
N ASP A 43 10.03 13.69 -3.89
CA ASP A 43 11.43 13.88 -3.50
C ASP A 43 11.61 14.87 -2.35
N THR A 44 10.59 15.70 -2.07
CA THR A 44 10.59 16.62 -0.93
C THR A 44 10.06 15.99 0.36
N VAL A 45 9.44 14.81 0.28
CA VAL A 45 8.89 14.10 1.45
C VAL A 45 10.04 13.44 2.22
N PRO A 46 10.14 13.59 3.55
CA PRO A 46 11.17 12.90 4.34
C PRO A 46 11.15 11.38 4.15
N ASP A 47 12.33 10.75 4.02
CA ASP A 47 12.51 9.32 3.74
C ASP A 47 11.72 8.39 4.67
N LEU A 48 11.59 8.75 5.95
CA LEU A 48 10.81 7.98 6.91
C LEU A 48 9.31 7.96 6.56
N ILE A 49 8.78 9.08 6.06
CA ILE A 49 7.39 9.21 5.64
C ILE A 49 7.21 8.52 4.28
N GLN A 50 8.19 8.65 3.38
CA GLN A 50 8.17 7.91 2.12
C GLN A 50 8.09 6.40 2.35
N SER A 51 8.97 5.90 3.24
CA SER A 51 9.01 4.50 3.65
C SER A 51 7.69 4.02 4.25
N ASP A 52 7.10 4.81 5.14
CA ASP A 52 5.81 4.50 5.78
C ASP A 52 4.66 4.47 4.76
N CYS A 53 4.65 5.37 3.78
CA CYS A 53 3.67 5.38 2.70
C CYS A 53 3.82 4.16 1.77
N VAL A 54 5.05 3.83 1.36
CA VAL A 54 5.35 2.66 0.51
C VAL A 54 4.91 1.37 1.19
N LEU A 55 5.26 1.18 2.46
CA LEU A 55 4.87 -0.01 3.22
C LEU A 55 3.35 -0.15 3.34
N ALA A 56 2.65 0.95 3.62
CA ALA A 56 1.19 0.93 3.76
C ALA A 56 0.48 0.59 2.45
N VAL A 57 0.91 1.18 1.32
CA VAL A 57 0.35 0.90 0.00
C VAL A 57 0.69 -0.54 -0.44
N ALA A 58 1.93 -0.98 -0.23
CA ALA A 58 2.32 -2.35 -0.54
C ALA A 58 1.52 -3.38 0.28
N ALA A 59 1.20 -3.08 1.53
CA ALA A 59 0.39 -3.96 2.38
C ALA A 59 -1.05 -4.07 1.86
N ASP A 60 -1.66 -2.95 1.46
CA ASP A 60 -3.00 -2.95 0.85
C ASP A 60 -3.00 -3.78 -0.45
N LEU A 61 -2.00 -3.60 -1.33
CA LEU A 61 -1.85 -4.39 -2.57
C LEU A 61 -1.64 -5.89 -2.30
N PHE A 62 -0.85 -6.22 -1.27
CA PHE A 62 -0.60 -7.60 -0.89
C PHE A 62 -1.87 -8.26 -0.37
N ASN A 63 -2.62 -7.60 0.52
CA ASN A 63 -3.85 -8.11 1.12
C ASN A 63 -5.05 -8.15 0.15
N GLN A 64 -5.05 -7.36 -0.92
CA GLN A 64 -6.03 -7.48 -2.00
C GLN A 64 -6.00 -8.87 -2.68
N LYS A 65 -4.96 -9.69 -2.48
CA LYS A 65 -4.91 -11.13 -2.85
C LYS A 65 -6.18 -11.87 -2.45
N ASP A 66 -6.64 -11.63 -1.23
CA ASP A 66 -7.76 -12.34 -0.61
C ASP A 66 -9.12 -11.74 -1.00
N ALA A 67 -9.11 -10.59 -1.67
CA ALA A 67 -10.28 -9.83 -2.08
C ALA A 67 -10.49 -9.83 -3.60
N ARG A 68 -10.33 -10.98 -4.28
CA ARG A 68 -10.60 -11.11 -5.73
C ARG A 68 -12.00 -10.56 -6.06
N ASN A 69 -12.06 -9.42 -6.75
CA ASN A 69 -13.24 -8.60 -7.10
C ASN A 69 -13.74 -7.57 -6.06
N GLY A 70 -12.92 -7.17 -5.08
CA GLY A 70 -13.25 -6.12 -4.12
C GLY A 70 -14.17 -6.57 -2.96
N VAL A 71 -14.35 -7.88 -2.81
CA VAL A 71 -15.11 -8.53 -1.74
C VAL A 71 -14.15 -9.41 -0.94
N MET A 72 -13.88 -9.03 0.30
CA MET A 72 -13.26 -9.93 1.28
C MET A 72 -14.33 -10.93 1.74
N ASN A 73 -14.13 -12.22 1.44
CA ASN A 73 -15.02 -13.27 1.96
C ASN A 73 -14.58 -13.60 3.39
N VAL A 74 -15.31 -13.11 4.38
CA VAL A 74 -15.12 -13.50 5.78
C VAL A 74 -15.96 -14.76 5.98
N ASP A 75 -15.33 -15.88 6.36
CA ASP A 75 -15.96 -17.19 6.60
C ASP A 75 -16.83 -17.18 7.89
N SER A 76 -17.76 -16.24 7.97
CA SER A 76 -18.68 -16.06 9.09
C SER A 76 -20.01 -15.55 8.55
N ASP A 77 -21.04 -16.39 8.70
CA ASP A 77 -22.42 -16.30 8.22
C ASP A 77 -23.19 -15.00 8.61
N ALA A 78 -22.52 -13.99 9.18
CA ALA A 78 -23.14 -12.82 9.80
C ALA A 78 -22.50 -11.47 9.40
N ILE A 79 -21.51 -11.42 8.51
CA ILE A 79 -20.83 -10.17 8.14
C ILE A 79 -21.04 -9.88 6.65
N GLU A 80 -21.69 -8.76 6.35
CA GLU A 80 -21.92 -8.32 4.97
C GLU A 80 -20.59 -8.00 4.26
N PRO A 81 -20.43 -8.37 2.97
CA PRO A 81 -19.29 -8.00 2.15
C PRO A 81 -19.06 -6.49 2.14
N PHE A 82 -17.94 -6.01 2.69
CA PHE A 82 -17.55 -4.61 2.55
C PHE A 82 -16.71 -4.41 1.29
N ARG A 83 -16.96 -3.31 0.58
CA ARG A 83 -16.19 -2.95 -0.63
C ARG A 83 -14.83 -2.41 -0.22
N VAL A 84 -13.76 -3.05 -0.69
CA VAL A 84 -12.42 -2.49 -0.62
C VAL A 84 -12.36 -1.27 -1.55
N SER A 85 -11.81 -0.16 -1.06
CA SER A 85 -11.61 1.04 -1.88
C SER A 85 -10.77 0.71 -3.12
N ALA A 86 -11.22 1.18 -4.28
CA ALA A 86 -10.50 0.99 -5.54
C ALA A 86 -9.27 1.92 -5.69
N ASP A 87 -9.15 2.95 -4.85
CA ASP A 87 -8.00 3.84 -4.83
C ASP A 87 -6.77 3.12 -4.21
N PRO A 88 -5.71 2.85 -5.01
CA PRO A 88 -4.52 2.13 -4.54
C PRO A 88 -3.69 2.94 -3.54
N LEU A 89 -3.87 4.26 -3.47
CA LEU A 89 -3.08 5.15 -2.61
C LEU A 89 -3.84 5.62 -1.36
N ARG A 90 -5.03 5.05 -1.11
CA ARG A 90 -5.88 5.40 0.03
C ARG A 90 -5.14 5.39 1.36
N ALA A 91 -4.26 4.40 1.60
CA ALA A 91 -3.49 4.28 2.83
C ALA A 91 -2.39 5.35 2.98
N ALA A 92 -1.90 5.92 1.87
CA ALA A 92 -0.87 6.96 1.88
C ALA A 92 -1.44 8.35 2.13
N TRP A 93 -2.66 8.66 1.68
CA TRP A 93 -3.22 10.02 1.76
C TRP A 93 -3.25 10.63 3.16
N PRO A 94 -3.70 9.93 4.22
CA PRO A 94 -3.68 10.50 5.56
C PRO A 94 -2.27 10.82 6.05
N LYS A 95 -1.27 9.97 5.70
CA LYS A 95 0.13 10.14 6.09
C LYS A 95 0.76 11.34 5.39
N LEU A 96 0.53 11.45 4.08
CA LEU A 96 0.99 12.58 3.27
C LEU A 96 0.37 13.91 3.72
N ARG A 97 -0.92 13.92 4.04
CA ARG A 97 -1.58 15.11 4.60
C ARG A 97 -1.00 15.52 5.95
N ALA A 98 -0.73 14.55 6.84
CA ALA A 98 -0.08 14.83 8.12
C ALA A 98 1.35 15.40 7.94
N ALA A 99 2.02 15.05 6.84
CA ALA A 99 3.31 15.60 6.44
C ALA A 99 3.22 16.98 5.74
N GLY A 100 2.03 17.54 5.58
CA GLY A 100 1.81 18.81 4.88
C GLY A 100 1.77 18.72 3.36
N VAL A 101 1.77 17.50 2.79
CA VAL A 101 1.64 17.27 1.34
C VAL A 101 0.16 17.34 0.96
N LEU A 102 -0.19 18.33 0.12
CA LEU A 102 -1.53 18.49 -0.44
C LEU A 102 -1.76 17.50 -1.58
N ALA A 103 -1.86 16.20 -1.26
CA ALA A 103 -2.13 15.12 -2.20
C ALA A 103 -3.40 14.33 -1.81
N GLY A 104 -4.00 13.65 -2.79
CA GLY A 104 -5.21 12.85 -2.58
C GLY A 104 -6.49 13.66 -2.35
N MET A 105 -6.51 14.95 -2.74
CA MET A 105 -7.76 15.69 -2.91
C MET A 105 -8.31 15.29 -4.28
N GLY A 106 -9.29 14.40 -4.30
CA GLY A 106 -10.01 14.07 -5.52
C GLY A 106 -10.46 15.35 -6.23
N ILE A 107 -10.36 15.35 -7.56
CA ILE A 107 -11.05 16.34 -8.39
C ILE A 107 -12.49 16.41 -7.87
N ALA A 108 -12.92 17.61 -7.45
CA ALA A 108 -14.30 17.88 -7.04
C ALA A 108 -15.28 17.65 -8.20
#